data_AF-A0A103JZJ0-F1
#
_entry.id   AF-A0A103JZJ0-F1
#
_cell.length_a   1.000
_cell.length_b   1.000
_cell.length_c   1.000
_cell.angle_alpha   90.00
_cell.angle_beta   90.00
_cell.angle_gamma   90.00
#
_symmetry.space_group_name_H-M   'P 1'
#
loop_
_entity.id
_entity.type
_entity.pdbx_description
1 polymer ?
#
loop_
_entity_poly.entity_id
_entity_poly.type
_entity_poly.pdbx_seq_one_letter_code
_entity_poly.pdbx_strand_id
1 'polypeptide(L)'
;FLDYYDIPYKVVEVNPFSKKEIKWSDYKKVPILMVDGESLVDSSAIIDQMGNRIIPVKSSSALSNDDEEKKWRRWVDDHLVHMLSPNIYRNTSEALESFDYIANNGNFSLSEKYAVKYAGAAAMYFVSKKLKKKYNITDERAALYEAAETWVNALDGREFLGGLKPNLGDLAVFGVLRPIRYLRSGKDMVEHTRIGEWYSRMESAVGESSRIKA
;
A
#
# COMPACT_ATOMS: atom_id res chain seq x y z
N PHE A 1 -6.82 -3.77 5.52
CA PHE A 1 -7.56 -5.02 5.74
C PHE A 1 -7.83 -5.24 7.23
N LEU A 2 -6.81 -5.47 8.07
CA LEU A 2 -7.04 -5.76 9.50
C LEU A 2 -7.82 -4.63 10.19
N ASP A 3 -7.44 -3.36 9.95
CA ASP A 3 -8.18 -2.18 10.42
C ASP A 3 -9.67 -2.21 9.99
N TYR A 4 -9.94 -2.43 8.70
CA TYR A 4 -11.30 -2.41 8.14
C TYR A 4 -12.24 -3.49 8.72
N TYR A 5 -11.69 -4.62 9.14
CA TYR A 5 -12.45 -5.71 9.74
C TYR A 5 -12.38 -5.70 11.27
N ASP A 6 -11.91 -4.60 11.87
CA ASP A 6 -11.74 -4.42 13.32
C ASP A 6 -10.97 -5.58 13.98
N ILE A 7 -10.01 -6.17 13.27
CA ILE A 7 -9.23 -7.31 13.75
C ILE A 7 -8.07 -6.78 14.57
N PRO A 8 -8.01 -7.05 15.89
CA PRO A 8 -6.93 -6.53 16.72
C PRO A 8 -5.59 -7.19 16.37
N TYR A 9 -4.53 -6.39 16.24
CA TYR A 9 -3.20 -6.91 15.86
C TYR A 9 -2.05 -6.21 16.57
N LYS A 10 -0.94 -6.92 16.72
CA LYS A 10 0.35 -6.35 17.17
C LYS A 10 1.28 -6.23 15.97
N VAL A 11 2.04 -5.13 15.92
CA VAL A 11 3.02 -4.89 14.86
C VAL A 11 4.42 -4.97 15.43
N VAL A 12 5.25 -5.78 14.80
CA VAL A 12 6.70 -5.82 15.01
C VAL A 12 7.35 -5.16 13.79
N GLU A 13 7.88 -3.96 13.99
CA GLU A 13 8.55 -3.22 12.92
C GLU A 13 9.90 -3.88 12.59
N VAL A 14 10.06 -4.31 11.35
CA VAL A 14 11.27 -5.00 10.89
C VAL A 14 12.32 -3.97 10.48
N ASN A 15 13.54 -4.08 11.00
CA ASN A 15 14.64 -3.24 10.53
C ASN A 15 15.03 -3.70 9.10
N PRO A 16 14.96 -2.81 8.08
CA PRO A 16 15.08 -3.23 6.69
C PRO A 16 16.50 -3.69 6.29
N PHE A 17 17.52 -3.32 7.05
CA PHE A 17 18.90 -3.76 6.81
C PHE A 17 19.21 -5.09 7.50
N SER A 18 18.96 -5.17 8.80
CA SER A 18 19.37 -6.32 9.61
C SER A 18 18.35 -7.45 9.60
N LYS A 19 17.07 -7.12 9.39
CA LYS A 19 15.93 -8.05 9.36
C LYS A 19 15.91 -9.02 10.55
N LYS A 20 16.42 -8.60 11.71
CA LYS A 20 16.62 -9.48 12.89
C LYS A 20 15.29 -10.03 13.40
N GLU A 21 14.25 -9.22 13.30
CA GLU A 21 12.89 -9.50 13.77
C GLU A 21 12.20 -10.65 13.02
N ILE A 22 12.67 -10.97 11.81
CA ILE A 22 12.12 -12.05 10.97
C ILE A 22 13.13 -13.18 10.73
N LYS A 23 14.22 -13.25 11.50
CA LYS A 23 15.24 -14.31 11.34
C LYS A 23 14.68 -15.71 11.53
N TRP A 24 13.65 -15.86 12.36
CA TRP A 24 12.95 -17.10 12.66
C TRP A 24 12.11 -17.65 11.49
N SER A 25 11.75 -16.83 10.51
CA SER A 25 10.93 -17.24 9.36
C SER A 25 11.81 -17.63 8.18
N ASP A 26 11.50 -18.72 7.48
CA ASP A 26 12.16 -19.08 6.22
C ASP A 26 11.84 -18.08 5.09
N TYR A 27 10.68 -17.45 5.15
CA TYR A 27 10.31 -16.37 4.25
C TYR A 27 10.99 -15.05 4.66
N LYS A 28 11.85 -14.51 3.80
CA LYS A 28 12.72 -13.34 4.09
C LYS A 28 12.19 -12.00 3.56
N LYS A 29 10.91 -11.95 3.18
CA LYS A 29 10.20 -10.74 2.75
C LYS A 29 9.11 -10.38 3.76
N VAL A 30 8.61 -9.15 3.67
CA VAL A 30 7.49 -8.64 4.48
C VAL A 30 6.33 -8.31 3.54
N PRO A 31 5.07 -8.28 4.03
CA PRO A 31 4.64 -8.61 5.40
C PRO A 31 4.68 -10.13 5.70
N ILE A 32 4.74 -10.46 6.99
CA ILE A 32 4.51 -11.79 7.56
C ILE A 32 3.48 -11.61 8.67
N LEU A 33 2.40 -12.37 8.64
CA LEU A 33 1.34 -12.33 9.65
C LEU A 33 1.32 -13.64 10.44
N MET A 34 1.42 -13.55 11.76
CA MET A 34 1.26 -14.70 12.65
C MET A 34 -0.18 -14.79 13.13
N VAL A 35 -0.84 -15.92 12.90
CA VAL A 35 -2.21 -16.19 13.36
C VAL A 35 -2.23 -17.56 14.04
N ASP A 36 -2.54 -17.61 15.33
CA ASP A 36 -2.62 -18.85 16.12
C ASP A 36 -1.38 -19.77 16.03
N GLY A 37 -0.19 -19.17 15.89
CA GLY A 37 1.07 -19.89 15.74
C GLY A 37 1.45 -20.26 14.30
N GLU A 38 0.57 -20.03 13.33
CA GLU A 38 0.83 -20.23 11.90
C GLU A 38 1.35 -18.95 11.25
N SER A 39 2.36 -19.08 10.38
CA SER A 39 2.90 -17.97 9.59
C SER A 39 2.23 -17.87 8.24
N LEU A 40 1.53 -16.75 8.01
CA LEU A 40 0.99 -16.36 6.71
C LEU A 40 1.95 -15.38 6.05
N VAL A 41 2.28 -15.64 4.79
CA VAL A 41 3.27 -14.88 4.01
C VAL A 41 2.67 -14.49 2.65
N ASP A 42 3.31 -13.54 1.97
CA ASP A 42 2.79 -12.87 0.77
C ASP A 42 1.54 -12.03 1.05
N SER A 43 1.60 -10.73 0.72
CA SER A 43 0.55 -9.80 1.12
C SER A 43 -0.83 -10.19 0.58
N SER A 44 -0.91 -10.59 -0.70
CA SER A 44 -2.17 -10.95 -1.33
C SER A 44 -2.70 -12.28 -0.78
N ALA A 45 -1.82 -13.26 -0.57
CA ALA A 45 -2.20 -14.53 0.05
C ALA A 45 -2.63 -14.40 1.52
N ILE A 46 -2.00 -13.51 2.30
CA ILE A 46 -2.44 -13.18 3.66
C ILE A 46 -3.88 -12.66 3.64
N ILE A 47 -4.19 -11.73 2.72
CA ILE A 47 -5.55 -11.18 2.60
C ILE A 47 -6.55 -12.27 2.23
N ASP A 48 -6.24 -13.16 1.30
CA ASP A 48 -7.13 -14.26 0.89
C ASP A 48 -7.40 -15.23 2.04
N GLN A 49 -6.35 -15.65 2.74
CA GLN A 49 -6.47 -16.57 3.86
C GLN A 49 -7.23 -15.96 5.03
N MET A 50 -6.96 -14.70 5.38
CA MET A 50 -7.73 -13.99 6.40
C MET A 50 -9.17 -13.76 5.98
N GLY A 51 -9.41 -13.40 4.73
CA GLY A 51 -10.75 -13.24 4.16
C GLY A 51 -11.57 -14.53 4.29
N ASN A 52 -10.99 -15.68 3.93
CA ASN A 52 -11.65 -16.98 4.07
C ASN A 52 -11.94 -17.37 5.53
N ARG A 53 -11.16 -16.87 6.50
CA ARG A 53 -11.39 -17.13 7.93
C ARG A 53 -12.54 -16.29 8.51
N ILE A 54 -12.79 -15.10 7.99
CA ILE A 54 -13.69 -14.12 8.63
C ILE A 54 -14.92 -13.73 7.80
N ILE A 55 -14.86 -13.87 6.48
CA ILE A 55 -15.95 -13.53 5.57
C ILE A 55 -16.79 -14.79 5.36
N PRO A 56 -18.07 -14.82 5.75
CA PRO A 56 -18.94 -15.97 5.51
C PRO A 56 -18.96 -16.33 4.03
N VAL A 57 -18.92 -17.62 3.70
CA VAL A 57 -18.93 -18.15 2.33
C VAL A 57 -20.02 -17.46 1.51
N LYS A 58 -19.62 -16.67 0.51
CA LYS A 58 -20.55 -15.92 -0.36
C LYS A 58 -21.39 -16.90 -1.19
N SER A 59 -22.71 -16.72 -1.19
CA SER A 59 -23.64 -17.42 -2.09
C SER A 59 -23.40 -17.03 -3.56
N SER A 60 -23.88 -17.88 -4.46
CA SER A 60 -23.63 -17.99 -5.91
C SER A 60 -23.77 -16.71 -6.78
N SER A 61 -24.29 -15.61 -6.26
CA SER A 61 -24.37 -14.30 -6.94
C SER A 61 -23.05 -13.50 -6.90
N ALA A 62 -22.02 -14.00 -6.20
CA ALA A 62 -20.74 -13.33 -6.00
C ALA A 62 -19.69 -13.57 -7.11
N LEU A 63 -19.94 -14.48 -8.06
CA LEU A 63 -18.93 -14.88 -9.05
C LEU A 63 -18.49 -13.72 -9.97
N SER A 64 -19.41 -12.82 -10.38
CA SER A 64 -19.06 -11.68 -11.25
C SER A 64 -18.27 -10.59 -10.51
N ASN A 65 -18.58 -10.36 -9.23
CA ASN A 65 -17.87 -9.37 -8.41
C ASN A 65 -16.51 -9.88 -7.94
N ASP A 66 -16.34 -11.20 -7.81
CA ASP A 66 -15.07 -11.83 -7.47
C ASP A 66 -14.03 -11.68 -8.60
N ASP A 67 -14.47 -11.79 -9.87
CA ASP A 67 -13.59 -11.59 -11.02
C ASP A 67 -13.13 -10.13 -11.16
N GLU A 68 -14.03 -9.16 -10.93
CA GLU A 68 -13.68 -7.73 -10.94
C GLU A 68 -12.73 -7.39 -9.78
N GLU A 69 -13.00 -7.89 -8.57
CA GLU A 69 -12.14 -7.69 -7.42
C GLU A 69 -10.72 -8.25 -7.66
N LYS A 70 -10.62 -9.50 -8.13
CA LYS A 70 -9.33 -10.14 -8.47
C LYS A 70 -8.58 -9.38 -9.55
N LYS A 71 -9.27 -8.90 -10.59
CA LYS A 71 -8.68 -8.07 -11.65
C LYS A 71 -8.02 -6.82 -11.06
N TRP A 72 -8.71 -6.10 -10.18
CA TRP A 72 -8.18 -4.86 -9.60
C TRP A 72 -7.07 -5.11 -8.59
N ARG A 73 -7.16 -6.17 -7.79
CA ARG A 73 -6.05 -6.59 -6.91
C ARG A 73 -4.79 -6.91 -7.71
N ARG A 74 -4.93 -7.64 -8.81
CA ARG A 74 -3.82 -7.90 -9.72
C ARG A 74 -3.27 -6.63 -10.36
N TRP A 75 -4.13 -5.72 -10.80
CA TRP A 75 -3.70 -4.42 -11.32
C TRP A 75 -2.93 -3.59 -10.28
N VAL A 76 -3.29 -3.68 -9.00
CA VAL A 76 -2.54 -3.03 -7.92
C VAL A 76 -1.10 -3.56 -7.85
N ASP A 77 -0.95 -4.89 -7.85
CA ASP A 77 0.35 -5.57 -7.73
C ASP A 77 1.21 -5.40 -9.00
N ASP A 78 0.60 -5.49 -10.18
CA ASP A 78 1.30 -5.47 -11.47
C ASP A 78 1.55 -4.04 -12.00
N HIS A 79 0.79 -3.04 -11.55
CA HIS A 79 0.83 -1.68 -12.10
C HIS A 79 0.91 -0.57 -11.04
N LEU A 80 -0.10 -0.43 -10.18
CA LEU A 80 -0.23 0.74 -9.31
C LEU A 80 1.00 0.91 -8.40
N VAL A 81 1.44 -0.18 -7.76
CA VAL A 81 2.59 -0.15 -6.83
C VAL A 81 3.88 0.33 -7.50
N HIS A 82 4.01 0.13 -8.82
CA HIS A 82 5.17 0.55 -9.60
C HIS A 82 5.17 2.05 -9.92
N MET A 83 4.04 2.74 -9.77
CA MET A 83 3.95 4.20 -9.93
C MET A 83 4.45 4.95 -8.70
N LEU A 84 4.42 4.33 -7.51
CA LEU A 84 4.71 5.02 -6.25
C LEU A 84 6.17 5.43 -6.11
N SER A 85 7.10 4.46 -6.24
CA SER A 85 8.53 4.73 -6.03
C SER A 85 9.07 5.83 -6.96
N PRO A 86 8.77 5.84 -8.27
CA PRO A 86 9.11 6.97 -9.14
C PRO A 86 8.57 8.31 -8.65
N ASN A 87 7.35 8.33 -8.11
CA ASN A 87 6.67 9.54 -7.68
C ASN A 87 7.15 10.10 -6.34
N ILE A 88 7.50 9.26 -5.37
CA ILE A 88 7.98 9.71 -4.06
C ILE A 88 9.47 10.08 -4.10
N TYR A 89 10.20 9.63 -5.12
CA TYR A 89 11.63 9.90 -5.33
C TYR A 89 11.93 10.70 -6.61
N ARG A 90 10.94 11.44 -7.14
CA ARG A 90 11.04 12.17 -8.43
C ARG A 90 12.18 13.18 -8.44
N ASN A 91 12.33 13.93 -7.35
CA ASN A 91 13.40 14.90 -7.15
C ASN A 91 13.99 14.76 -5.74
N THR A 92 15.09 15.46 -5.49
CA THR A 92 15.83 15.39 -4.21
C THR A 92 14.98 15.80 -3.01
N SER A 93 14.11 16.81 -3.17
CA SER A 93 13.26 17.29 -2.07
C SER A 93 12.19 16.27 -1.68
N GLU A 94 11.51 15.66 -2.67
CA GLU A 94 10.52 14.61 -2.44
C GLU A 94 11.17 13.33 -1.89
N ALA A 95 12.39 13.00 -2.35
CA ALA A 95 13.13 11.87 -1.82
C ALA A 95 13.51 12.05 -0.34
N LEU A 96 13.97 13.25 0.03
CA LEU A 96 14.28 13.58 1.42
C LEU A 96 13.03 13.55 2.31
N GLU A 97 11.90 14.07 1.84
CA GLU A 97 10.60 14.00 2.55
C GLU A 97 10.19 12.54 2.81
N SER A 98 10.25 11.70 1.77
CA SER A 98 9.89 10.28 1.86
C SER A 98 10.79 9.52 2.82
N PHE A 99 12.08 9.82 2.84
CA PHE A 99 13.01 9.20 3.78
C PHE A 99 12.86 9.70 5.20
N ASP A 100 12.50 10.97 5.39
CA ASP A 100 12.20 11.49 6.72
C ASP A 100 10.99 10.75 7.32
N TYR A 101 9.95 10.53 6.52
CA TYR A 101 8.81 9.69 6.88
C TYR A 101 9.23 8.25 7.21
N ILE A 102 10.00 7.58 6.33
CA ILE A 102 10.48 6.21 6.55
C ILE A 102 11.33 6.10 7.82
N ALA A 103 12.22 7.07 8.07
CA ALA A 103 13.10 7.07 9.24
C ALA A 103 12.34 7.32 10.55
N ASN A 104 11.27 8.11 10.51
CA ASN A 104 10.45 8.42 11.68
C ASN A 104 9.43 7.32 12.01
N ASN A 105 8.95 6.60 11.00
CA ASN A 105 7.94 5.55 11.14
C ASN A 105 8.51 4.12 11.15
N GLY A 106 9.79 3.95 10.80
CA GLY A 106 10.47 2.64 10.74
C GLY A 106 11.35 2.33 11.94
N ASN A 107 11.77 1.07 12.05
CA ASN A 107 12.68 0.57 13.09
C ASN A 107 14.16 0.81 12.71
N PHE A 108 14.63 2.02 12.95
CA PHE A 108 16.03 2.44 12.75
C PHE A 108 16.61 3.02 14.04
N SER A 109 17.88 2.70 14.33
CA SER A 109 18.67 3.41 15.33
C SER A 109 18.96 4.85 14.89
N LEU A 110 19.30 5.73 15.84
CA LEU A 110 19.50 7.16 15.56
C LEU A 110 20.58 7.41 14.48
N SER A 111 21.69 6.67 14.52
CA SER A 111 22.75 6.77 13.50
C SER A 111 22.29 6.26 12.13
N GLU A 112 21.53 5.15 12.09
CA GLU A 112 20.93 4.64 10.87
C GLU A 112 19.94 5.65 10.28
N LYS A 113 19.12 6.34 11.08
CA LYS A 113 18.18 7.36 10.59
C LYS A 113 18.89 8.46 9.80
N TYR A 114 20.01 8.97 10.32
CA TYR A 114 20.80 9.98 9.61
C TYR A 114 21.43 9.43 8.32
N ALA A 115 22.03 8.24 8.36
CA ALA A 115 22.62 7.61 7.19
C ALA A 115 21.57 7.32 6.10
N VAL A 116 20.43 6.76 6.49
CA VAL A 116 19.28 6.43 5.62
C VAL A 116 18.72 7.69 4.97
N LYS A 117 18.57 8.78 5.73
CA LYS A 117 18.00 10.02 5.22
C LYS A 117 18.77 10.57 4.03
N TYR A 118 20.10 10.63 4.11
CA TYR A 118 20.92 11.24 3.07
C TYR A 118 21.43 10.23 2.04
N ALA A 119 22.05 9.13 2.49
CA ALA A 119 22.59 8.12 1.58
C ALA A 119 21.47 7.32 0.90
N GLY A 120 20.41 7.01 1.64
CA GLY A 120 19.22 6.36 1.08
C GLY A 120 18.51 7.24 0.04
N ALA A 121 18.32 8.54 0.32
CA ALA A 121 17.70 9.46 -0.64
C ALA A 121 18.48 9.54 -1.95
N ALA A 122 19.82 9.64 -1.89
CA ALA A 122 20.66 9.63 -3.09
C ALA A 122 20.53 8.31 -3.86
N ALA A 123 20.63 7.16 -3.18
CA ALA A 123 20.49 5.85 -3.81
C ALA A 123 19.12 5.66 -4.47
N MET A 124 18.03 6.03 -3.77
CA MET A 124 16.68 5.86 -4.29
C MET A 124 16.35 6.80 -5.45
N TYR A 125 16.97 7.97 -5.53
CA TYR A 125 16.86 8.82 -6.72
C TYR A 125 17.36 8.10 -7.98
N PHE A 126 18.48 7.40 -7.91
CA PHE A 126 18.98 6.59 -9.04
C PHE A 126 18.13 5.33 -9.29
N VAL A 127 17.67 4.67 -8.22
CA VAL A 127 16.74 3.53 -8.34
C VAL A 127 15.45 3.98 -9.04
N SER A 128 14.89 5.12 -8.64
CA SER A 128 13.71 5.73 -9.25
C SER A 128 13.88 5.91 -10.76
N LYS A 129 14.99 6.49 -11.22
CA LYS A 129 15.29 6.60 -12.66
C LYS A 129 15.35 5.24 -13.37
N LYS A 130 15.90 4.22 -12.72
CA LYS A 130 15.93 2.85 -13.27
C LYS A 130 14.52 2.25 -13.34
N LEU A 131 13.70 2.47 -12.31
CA LEU A 131 12.30 2.01 -12.28
C LEU A 131 11.47 2.72 -13.35
N LYS A 132 11.65 4.03 -13.57
CA LYS A 132 11.02 4.75 -14.68
C LYS A 132 11.29 4.08 -16.02
N LYS A 133 12.56 3.78 -16.29
CA LYS A 133 12.94 3.08 -17.52
C LYS A 133 12.35 1.67 -17.59
N LYS A 134 12.38 0.92 -16.49
CA LYS A 134 11.85 -0.46 -16.42
C LYS A 134 10.34 -0.52 -16.69
N TYR A 135 9.59 0.44 -16.17
CA TYR A 135 8.13 0.50 -16.25
C TYR A 135 7.62 1.48 -17.32
N ASN A 136 8.51 1.94 -18.20
CA ASN A 136 8.20 2.86 -19.30
C ASN A 136 7.45 4.14 -18.88
N ILE A 137 7.86 4.73 -17.75
CA ILE A 137 7.28 5.97 -17.21
C ILE A 137 8.08 7.16 -17.73
N THR A 138 7.45 7.97 -18.59
CA THR A 138 8.05 9.21 -19.10
C THR A 138 7.89 10.35 -18.09
N ASP A 139 6.65 10.64 -17.70
CA ASP A 139 6.28 11.62 -16.68
C ASP A 139 5.68 10.89 -15.47
N GLU A 140 6.37 10.98 -14.32
CA GLU A 140 5.97 10.33 -13.08
C GLU A 140 4.61 10.81 -12.59
N ARG A 141 4.35 12.13 -12.65
CA ARG A 141 3.12 12.69 -12.11
C ARG A 141 1.95 12.40 -13.02
N ALA A 142 2.12 12.58 -14.33
CA ALA A 142 1.09 12.21 -15.29
C ALA A 142 0.71 10.72 -15.16
N ALA A 143 1.70 9.82 -15.01
CA ALA A 143 1.43 8.39 -14.82
C ALA A 143 0.70 8.08 -13.49
N LEU A 144 1.00 8.81 -12.41
CA LEU A 144 0.27 8.67 -11.16
C LEU A 144 -1.18 9.15 -11.29
N TYR A 145 -1.39 10.29 -11.97
CA TYR A 145 -2.73 10.80 -12.21
C TYR A 145 -3.54 9.87 -13.09
N GLU A 146 -2.93 9.33 -14.15
CA GLU A 146 -3.56 8.35 -15.04
C GLU A 146 -3.96 7.09 -14.27
N ALA A 147 -3.09 6.58 -13.38
CA ALA A 147 -3.42 5.43 -12.54
C ALA A 147 -4.58 5.75 -11.56
N ALA A 148 -4.58 6.95 -10.97
CA ALA A 148 -5.66 7.40 -10.09
C ALA A 148 -7.00 7.55 -10.84
N GLU A 149 -6.99 8.14 -12.03
CA GLU A 149 -8.18 8.30 -12.88
C GLU A 149 -8.66 6.95 -13.44
N THR A 150 -7.75 6.04 -13.78
CA THR A 150 -8.07 4.66 -14.16
C THR A 150 -8.86 3.96 -13.05
N TRP A 151 -8.42 4.12 -11.80
CA TRP A 151 -9.14 3.60 -10.65
C TRP A 151 -10.50 4.28 -10.46
N VAL A 152 -10.58 5.62 -10.52
CA VAL A 152 -11.86 6.32 -10.38
C VAL A 152 -12.86 5.91 -11.46
N ASN A 153 -12.42 5.77 -12.71
CA ASN A 153 -13.26 5.29 -13.80
C ASN A 153 -13.77 3.87 -13.57
N ALA A 154 -12.96 3.02 -12.91
CA ALA A 154 -13.36 1.66 -12.55
C ALA A 154 -14.52 1.58 -11.56
N LEU A 155 -14.64 2.60 -10.70
CA LEU A 155 -15.76 2.68 -9.77
C LEU A 155 -17.09 2.80 -10.52
N ASP A 156 -17.09 3.32 -11.75
CA ASP A 156 -18.28 3.44 -12.61
C ASP A 156 -19.45 4.13 -11.88
N GLY A 157 -19.13 5.21 -11.16
CA GLY A 157 -20.09 5.97 -10.35
C GLY A 157 -20.49 5.34 -9.01
N ARG A 158 -20.03 4.12 -8.69
CA ARG A 158 -20.25 3.49 -7.38
C ARG A 158 -19.46 4.21 -6.28
N GLU A 159 -19.94 4.10 -5.04
CA GLU A 159 -19.21 4.64 -3.88
C GLU A 159 -17.86 3.94 -3.68
N PHE A 160 -17.86 2.61 -3.86
CA PHE A 160 -16.72 1.71 -3.81
C PHE A 160 -16.81 0.68 -4.94
N LEU A 161 -15.72 0.02 -5.29
CA LEU A 161 -15.74 -1.12 -6.21
C LEU A 161 -16.68 -2.22 -5.68
N GLY A 162 -16.71 -2.43 -4.36
CA GLY A 162 -17.65 -3.32 -3.68
C GLY A 162 -19.13 -2.85 -3.63
N GLY A 163 -19.46 -1.71 -4.25
CA GLY A 163 -20.80 -1.12 -4.21
C GLY A 163 -20.96 -0.20 -3.01
N LEU A 164 -21.81 -0.58 -2.05
CA LEU A 164 -22.11 0.21 -0.83
C LEU A 164 -21.03 0.07 0.26
N LYS A 165 -20.18 -0.95 0.17
CA LYS A 165 -19.09 -1.19 1.13
C LYS A 165 -17.80 -1.53 0.37
N PRO A 166 -16.62 -1.17 0.90
CA PRO A 166 -15.35 -1.59 0.32
C PRO A 166 -15.24 -3.11 0.16
N ASN A 167 -14.75 -3.56 -1.01
CA ASN A 167 -14.32 -4.95 -1.22
C ASN A 167 -12.78 -5.07 -1.12
N LEU A 168 -12.20 -6.25 -1.41
CA LEU A 168 -10.74 -6.41 -1.30
C LEU A 168 -9.97 -5.62 -2.36
N GLY A 169 -10.59 -5.30 -3.50
CA GLY A 169 -10.03 -4.44 -4.53
C GLY A 169 -9.89 -2.99 -4.04
N ASP A 170 -10.95 -2.46 -3.42
CA ASP A 170 -10.89 -1.14 -2.75
C ASP A 170 -9.79 -1.10 -1.69
N LEU A 171 -9.73 -2.13 -0.83
CA LEU A 171 -8.73 -2.23 0.24
C LEU A 171 -7.30 -2.35 -0.31
N ALA A 172 -7.09 -3.01 -1.45
CA ALA A 172 -5.79 -3.13 -2.08
C ALA A 172 -5.30 -1.78 -2.61
N VAL A 173 -6.14 -1.06 -3.37
CA VAL A 173 -5.81 0.28 -3.89
C VAL A 173 -5.56 1.26 -2.74
N PHE A 174 -6.46 1.28 -1.76
CA PHE A 174 -6.33 2.15 -0.60
C PHE A 174 -5.06 1.85 0.19
N GLY A 175 -4.77 0.56 0.44
CA GLY A 175 -3.59 0.10 1.15
C GLY A 175 -2.29 0.54 0.47
N VAL A 176 -2.23 0.50 -0.87
CA VAL A 176 -1.06 0.96 -1.63
C VAL A 176 -0.93 2.48 -1.61
N LEU A 177 -2.02 3.24 -1.71
CA LEU A 177 -1.95 4.70 -1.73
C LEU A 177 -1.76 5.34 -0.35
N ARG A 178 -2.14 4.66 0.74
CA ARG A 178 -2.07 5.18 2.13
C ARG A 178 -0.70 5.69 2.57
N PRO A 179 0.44 5.01 2.30
CA PRO A 179 1.75 5.50 2.70
C PRO A 179 2.14 6.84 2.06
N ILE A 180 1.57 7.19 0.90
CA ILE A 180 1.94 8.41 0.17
C ILE A 180 0.96 9.56 0.37
N ARG A 181 -0.22 9.31 0.96
CA ARG A 181 -1.36 10.23 1.07
C ARG A 181 -1.00 11.64 1.54
N TYR A 182 -0.10 11.74 2.52
CA TYR A 182 0.29 12.99 3.17
C TYR A 182 1.65 13.54 2.70
N LEU A 183 2.34 12.79 1.83
CA LEU A 183 3.53 13.28 1.13
C LEU A 183 3.12 14.23 0.01
N ARG A 184 4.07 15.00 -0.52
CA ARG A 184 3.81 15.92 -1.64
C ARG A 184 3.16 15.21 -2.82
N SER A 185 3.63 14.01 -3.18
CA SER A 185 3.08 13.23 -4.28
C SER A 185 1.62 12.82 -4.09
N GLY A 186 1.23 12.40 -2.88
CA GLY A 186 -0.15 12.04 -2.60
C GLY A 186 -1.08 13.24 -2.51
N LYS A 187 -0.63 14.36 -1.94
CA LYS A 187 -1.40 15.61 -1.90
C LYS A 187 -1.68 16.11 -3.32
N ASP A 188 -0.63 16.15 -4.13
CA ASP A 188 -0.66 16.60 -5.52
C ASP A 188 -1.56 15.69 -6.39
N MET A 189 -1.51 14.37 -6.20
CA MET A 189 -2.44 13.41 -6.83
C MET A 189 -3.90 13.68 -6.45
N VAL A 190 -4.20 13.93 -5.16
CA VAL A 190 -5.57 14.21 -4.71
C VAL A 190 -6.08 15.54 -5.25
N GLU A 191 -5.22 16.55 -5.37
CA GLU A 191 -5.59 17.87 -5.88
C GLU A 191 -5.88 17.89 -7.39
N HIS A 192 -5.19 17.05 -8.17
CA HIS A 192 -5.26 17.06 -9.63
C HIS A 192 -6.07 15.90 -10.23
N THR A 193 -6.77 15.11 -9.39
CA THR A 193 -7.60 13.99 -9.84
C THR A 193 -8.88 13.88 -9.05
N ARG A 194 -9.82 13.08 -9.54
CA ARG A 194 -11.11 12.82 -8.88
C ARG A 194 -11.03 11.79 -7.74
N ILE A 195 -9.84 11.28 -7.42
CA ILE A 195 -9.68 10.20 -6.43
C ILE A 195 -10.00 10.62 -5.00
N GLY A 196 -9.96 11.93 -4.70
CA GLY A 196 -10.09 12.47 -3.34
C GLY A 196 -11.38 12.08 -2.64
N GLU A 197 -12.51 12.06 -3.34
CA GLU A 197 -13.81 11.69 -2.74
C GLU A 197 -13.85 10.22 -2.32
N TRP A 198 -13.46 9.30 -3.22
CA TRP A 198 -13.36 7.88 -2.91
C TRP A 198 -12.35 7.64 -1.78
N TYR A 199 -11.22 8.34 -1.80
CA TYR A 199 -10.19 8.20 -0.77
C TYR A 199 -10.73 8.60 0.62
N SER A 200 -11.48 9.69 0.70
CA SER A 200 -12.08 10.17 1.95
C SER A 200 -13.15 9.20 2.48
N ARG A 201 -13.95 8.60 1.57
CA ARG A 201 -14.88 7.51 1.92
C ARG A 201 -14.13 6.28 2.44
N MET A 202 -13.00 5.92 1.84
CA MET A 202 -12.16 4.82 2.31
C MET A 202 -11.53 5.10 3.68
N GLU A 203 -11.03 6.31 3.94
CA GLU A 203 -10.53 6.69 5.27
C GLU A 203 -11.63 6.55 6.34
N SER A 204 -12.85 6.99 6.01
CA SER A 204 -14.00 6.88 6.90
C SER A 204 -14.45 5.43 7.12
N ALA A 205 -14.44 4.61 6.07
CA ALA A 205 -14.87 3.21 6.13
C ALA A 205 -13.85 2.30 6.82
N VAL A 206 -12.55 2.56 6.66
CA VAL A 206 -11.47 1.80 7.32
C VAL A 206 -11.31 2.21 8.79
N GLY A 207 -11.56 3.48 9.12
CA GLY A 207 -11.52 3.96 10.49
C GLY A 207 -10.12 4.02 11.12
N GLU A 208 -10.11 3.99 12.45
CA GLU A 208 -8.88 4.06 13.24
C GLU A 208 -8.11 2.73 13.22
N SER A 209 -6.84 2.77 13.62
CA SER A 209 -6.02 1.56 13.63
C SER A 209 -6.47 0.58 14.71
N SER A 210 -6.64 -0.69 14.32
CA SER A 210 -6.89 -1.80 15.26
C SER A 210 -5.60 -2.31 15.93
N ARG A 211 -4.49 -1.56 15.83
CA ARG A 211 -3.21 -1.92 16.44
C ARG A 211 -3.31 -1.84 17.97
N ILE A 212 -3.08 -2.96 18.63
CA ILE A 212 -2.96 -3.01 20.09
C ILE A 212 -1.56 -2.52 20.48
N LYS A 213 -1.48 -1.59 21.44
CA LYS A 213 -0.21 -1.19 22.04
C LYS A 213 0.39 -2.40 22.80
N ALA A 214 1.64 -2.71 22.49
CA ALA A 214 2.40 -3.73 23.21
C ALA A 214 2.76 -3.24 24.62
#